data_AF-U6D3H5-F1
#
_entry.id   AF-U6D3H5-F1
#
_cell.length_a   1.000
_cell.length_b   1.000
_cell.length_c   1.000
_cell.angle_alpha   90.00
_cell.angle_beta   90.00
_cell.angle_gamma   90.00
#
_symmetry.space_group_name_H-M   'P 1'
#
loop_
_entity.id
_entity.type
_entity.pdbx_description
1 polymer ?
#
loop_
_entity_poly.entity_id
_entity_poly.type
_entity_poly.pdbx_seq_one_letter_code
_entity_poly.pdbx_strand_id
1 'polypeptide(L)'
;IESALPYVVGKMFVDVHFQEDKKEMMEELIEGIRWAFIDMLEKENEWMDAGTKRKAKEKARAVLAKVGYPEFIMNDTYVNEDLKAIKFSESDYFGNVLQTRKYLAQSDFFWLRKAVPKTEWFTNPTTVNAFYSASTNQIRFPAGELQKPFFWGTEYPRSLSYGAIGVIVGHEFTHGFDNNGRKYDKNGNLDPWWSTDSEEKFKEKTKCMVNQYSNYYWRKAGLNVKGKRTLGENIAD
;
A
#
# COMPACT_ATOMS: atom_id res chain seq x y z
N ILE A 1 -4.78 -1.59 22.40
CA ILE A 1 -6.20 -1.38 22.00
C ILE A 1 -6.29 -1.32 20.48
N GLU A 2 -5.54 -0.44 19.82
CA GLU A 2 -5.49 -0.33 18.36
C GLU A 2 -5.27 -1.68 17.62
N SER A 3 -4.28 -2.48 18.03
CA SER A 3 -4.03 -3.80 17.45
C SER A 3 -5.10 -4.87 17.75
N ALA A 4 -5.98 -4.60 18.72
CA ALA A 4 -7.05 -5.51 19.13
C ALA A 4 -8.39 -5.17 18.48
N LEU A 5 -8.68 -3.86 18.33
CA LEU A 5 -9.94 -3.33 17.82
C LEU A 5 -9.68 -2.24 16.76
N PRO A 6 -9.01 -2.58 15.64
CA PRO A 6 -8.51 -1.58 14.68
C PRO A 6 -9.64 -0.77 14.05
N TYR A 7 -10.80 -1.37 13.78
CA TYR A 7 -11.91 -0.66 13.13
C TYR A 7 -12.69 0.26 14.06
N VAL A 8 -12.82 -0.10 15.35
CA VAL A 8 -13.46 0.74 16.37
C VAL A 8 -12.62 1.99 16.60
N VAL A 9 -11.33 1.80 16.88
CA VAL A 9 -10.39 2.91 17.08
C VAL A 9 -10.24 3.71 15.78
N GLY A 10 -10.22 3.04 14.64
CA GLY A 10 -10.21 3.65 13.31
C GLY A 10 -11.40 4.57 13.07
N LYS A 11 -12.62 4.13 13.36
CA LYS A 11 -13.84 4.95 13.26
C LYS A 11 -13.71 6.21 14.12
N MET A 12 -13.37 6.04 15.40
CA MET A 12 -13.19 7.16 16.34
C MET A 12 -12.13 8.16 15.84
N PHE A 13 -11.04 7.67 15.28
CA PHE A 13 -9.99 8.52 14.72
C PHE A 13 -10.47 9.31 13.50
N VAL A 14 -11.15 8.63 12.56
CA VAL A 14 -11.65 9.26 11.33
C VAL A 14 -12.68 10.33 11.66
N ASP A 15 -13.61 10.05 12.58
CA ASP A 15 -14.65 11.00 13.02
C ASP A 15 -14.06 12.33 13.56
N VAL A 16 -12.83 12.30 14.09
CA VAL A 16 -12.18 13.47 14.69
C VAL A 16 -11.13 14.12 13.78
N HIS A 17 -10.38 13.32 13.01
CA HIS A 17 -9.13 13.77 12.36
C HIS A 17 -9.14 13.71 10.83
N PHE A 18 -10.16 13.14 10.22
CA PHE A 18 -10.26 12.99 8.78
C PHE A 18 -11.39 13.85 8.19
N GLN A 19 -11.13 14.45 7.05
CA GLN A 19 -12.08 15.29 6.31
C GLN A 19 -12.10 14.79 4.86
N GLU A 20 -13.27 14.82 4.22
CA GLU A 20 -13.47 14.17 2.91
C GLU A 20 -12.72 14.89 1.78
N ASP A 21 -12.41 16.18 1.93
CA ASP A 21 -11.59 16.95 1.00
C ASP A 21 -10.17 16.36 0.83
N LYS A 22 -9.64 15.73 1.89
CA LYS A 22 -8.36 14.99 1.82
C LYS A 22 -8.44 13.83 0.84
N LYS A 23 -9.60 13.17 0.76
CA LYS A 23 -9.81 12.03 -0.14
C LYS A 23 -9.85 12.48 -1.59
N GLU A 24 -10.61 13.54 -1.89
CA GLU A 24 -10.70 14.10 -3.25
C GLU A 24 -9.32 14.53 -3.77
N MET A 25 -8.54 15.23 -2.93
CA MET A 25 -7.18 15.66 -3.28
C MET A 25 -6.23 14.48 -3.54
N MET A 26 -6.35 13.41 -2.75
CA MET A 26 -5.56 12.19 -2.95
C MET A 26 -5.94 11.47 -4.23
N GLU A 27 -7.23 11.37 -4.56
CA GLU A 27 -7.69 10.77 -5.80
C GLU A 27 -7.14 11.52 -7.03
N GLU A 28 -7.15 12.86 -6.99
CA GLU A 28 -6.54 13.70 -8.03
C GLU A 28 -5.02 13.45 -8.18
N LEU A 29 -4.29 13.40 -7.06
CA LEU A 29 -2.84 13.14 -7.06
C LEU A 29 -2.51 11.75 -7.62
N ILE A 30 -3.27 10.74 -7.24
CA ILE A 30 -3.11 9.37 -7.71
C ILE A 30 -3.30 9.29 -9.22
N GLU A 31 -4.35 9.93 -9.76
CA GLU A 31 -4.57 9.93 -11.21
C GLU A 31 -3.48 10.69 -11.97
N GLY A 32 -2.98 11.81 -11.42
CA GLY A 32 -1.84 12.52 -11.99
C GLY A 32 -0.57 11.67 -12.05
N ILE A 33 -0.27 10.92 -10.99
CA ILE A 33 0.91 10.04 -10.92
C ILE A 33 0.73 8.81 -11.81
N ARG A 34 -0.48 8.21 -11.85
CA ARG A 34 -0.81 7.14 -12.78
C ARG A 34 -0.59 7.57 -14.22
N TRP A 35 -1.04 8.78 -14.57
CA TRP A 35 -0.82 9.36 -15.89
C TRP A 35 0.67 9.50 -16.18
N ALA A 36 1.44 10.10 -15.28
CA ALA A 36 2.88 10.31 -15.45
C ALA A 36 3.65 8.98 -15.61
N PHE A 37 3.30 7.95 -14.82
CA PHE A 37 3.88 6.62 -14.94
C PHE A 37 3.62 5.99 -16.31
N ILE A 38 2.38 6.10 -16.80
CA ILE A 38 1.99 5.58 -18.13
C ILE A 38 2.70 6.36 -19.25
N ASP A 39 2.83 7.68 -19.12
CA ASP A 39 3.51 8.54 -20.08
C ASP A 39 5.01 8.19 -20.19
N MET A 40 5.69 8.04 -19.04
CA MET A 40 7.08 7.61 -18.95
C MET A 40 7.28 6.21 -19.58
N LEU A 41 6.36 5.27 -19.31
CA LEU A 41 6.40 3.93 -19.90
C LEU A 41 6.24 3.95 -21.43
N GLU A 42 5.52 4.93 -21.97
CA GLU A 42 5.26 5.07 -23.40
C GLU A 42 6.40 5.80 -24.13
N LYS A 43 6.88 6.90 -23.56
CA LYS A 43 7.81 7.82 -24.23
C LYS A 43 9.29 7.60 -23.90
N GLU A 44 9.61 7.13 -22.69
CA GLU A 44 10.99 7.11 -22.19
C GLU A 44 11.53 5.70 -21.96
N ASN A 45 10.64 4.73 -21.73
CA ASN A 45 11.07 3.35 -21.53
C ASN A 45 11.55 2.73 -22.85
N GLU A 46 12.85 2.56 -23.04
CA GLU A 46 13.39 1.96 -24.28
C GLU A 46 13.72 0.46 -24.16
N TRP A 47 13.64 -0.08 -22.94
CA TRP A 47 14.15 -1.42 -22.65
C TRP A 47 13.07 -2.50 -22.70
N MET A 48 11.80 -2.17 -22.46
CA MET A 48 10.69 -3.12 -22.57
C MET A 48 10.23 -3.27 -24.02
N ASP A 49 9.91 -4.50 -24.42
CA ASP A 49 9.21 -4.75 -25.69
C ASP A 49 7.77 -4.21 -25.67
N ALA A 50 7.18 -4.03 -26.85
CA ALA A 50 5.84 -3.45 -27.00
C ALA A 50 4.73 -4.27 -26.30
N GLY A 51 4.83 -5.60 -26.27
CA GLY A 51 3.87 -6.48 -25.62
C GLY A 51 3.90 -6.33 -24.09
N THR A 52 5.10 -6.32 -23.51
CA THR A 52 5.30 -6.12 -22.07
C THR A 52 4.88 -4.71 -21.65
N LYS A 53 5.22 -3.67 -22.43
CA LYS A 53 4.73 -2.29 -22.18
C LYS A 53 3.21 -2.21 -22.17
N ARG A 54 2.52 -2.84 -23.14
CA ARG A 54 1.05 -2.85 -23.20
C ARG A 54 0.45 -3.45 -21.93
N LYS A 55 0.95 -4.62 -21.51
CA LYS A 55 0.48 -5.27 -20.27
C LYS A 55 0.79 -4.45 -19.01
N ALA A 56 1.95 -3.78 -18.97
CA ALA A 56 2.29 -2.89 -17.87
C ALA A 56 1.34 -1.68 -17.79
N LYS A 57 0.96 -1.08 -18.94
CA LYS A 57 -0.09 -0.03 -19.00
C LYS A 57 -1.45 -0.55 -18.53
N GLU A 58 -1.83 -1.77 -18.94
CA GLU A 58 -3.08 -2.38 -18.47
C GLU A 58 -3.09 -2.60 -16.95
N LYS A 59 -1.97 -3.07 -16.39
CA LYS A 59 -1.82 -3.22 -14.93
C LYS A 59 -1.87 -1.88 -14.21
N ALA A 60 -1.13 -0.88 -14.70
CA ALA A 60 -1.09 0.47 -14.15
C ALA A 60 -2.49 1.11 -14.11
N ARG A 61 -3.29 0.93 -15.17
CA ARG A 61 -4.69 1.40 -15.21
C ARG A 61 -5.61 0.64 -14.26
N ALA A 62 -5.32 -0.63 -13.99
CA ALA A 62 -6.11 -1.47 -13.10
C ALA A 62 -5.77 -1.29 -11.61
N VAL A 63 -4.74 -0.51 -11.25
CA VAL A 63 -4.40 -0.25 -9.84
C VAL A 63 -5.58 0.45 -9.16
N LEU A 64 -6.09 -0.14 -8.09
CA LEU A 64 -7.19 0.41 -7.30
C LEU A 64 -6.63 1.21 -6.12
N ALA A 65 -7.04 2.47 -6.02
CA ALA A 65 -6.68 3.33 -4.90
C ALA A 65 -7.67 3.19 -3.75
N LYS A 66 -7.13 3.19 -2.53
CA LYS A 66 -7.90 3.18 -1.29
C LYS A 66 -7.35 4.24 -0.36
N VAL A 67 -8.21 5.18 0.07
CA VAL A 67 -7.80 6.41 0.72
C VAL A 67 -8.64 6.63 1.99
N GLY A 68 -7.99 6.99 3.09
CA GLY A 68 -8.63 7.26 4.37
C GLY A 68 -8.97 5.98 5.13
N TYR A 69 -10.13 5.40 4.83
CA TYR A 69 -10.69 4.31 5.64
C TYR A 69 -11.62 3.38 4.84
N PRO A 70 -11.80 2.12 5.28
CA PRO A 70 -12.83 1.23 4.72
C PRO A 70 -14.23 1.71 5.08
N GLU A 71 -15.10 1.87 4.08
CA GLU A 71 -16.45 2.43 4.25
C GLU A 71 -17.29 1.65 5.27
N PHE A 72 -17.08 0.33 5.38
CA PHE A 72 -17.80 -0.52 6.32
C PHE A 72 -17.60 -0.12 7.79
N ILE A 73 -16.50 0.56 8.15
CA ILE A 73 -16.28 0.99 9.54
C ILE A 73 -17.22 2.12 9.96
N MET A 74 -17.84 2.81 9.00
CA MET A 74 -18.84 3.85 9.29
C MET A 74 -20.23 3.27 9.56
N ASN A 75 -20.43 1.97 9.33
CA ASN A 75 -21.65 1.28 9.66
C ASN A 75 -21.59 0.75 11.10
N ASP A 76 -22.28 1.43 12.01
CA ASP A 76 -22.32 1.05 13.44
C ASP A 76 -22.82 -0.38 13.65
N THR A 77 -23.76 -0.86 12.82
CA THR A 77 -24.24 -2.26 12.89
C THR A 77 -23.09 -3.22 12.63
N TYR A 78 -22.30 -2.97 11.58
CA TYR A 78 -21.16 -3.82 11.23
C TYR A 78 -20.12 -3.85 12.37
N VAL A 79 -19.73 -2.68 12.87
CA VAL A 79 -18.72 -2.56 13.95
C VAL A 79 -19.20 -3.22 15.24
N ASN A 80 -20.50 -3.09 15.57
CA ASN A 80 -21.06 -3.66 16.79
C ASN A 80 -21.22 -5.19 16.74
N GLU A 81 -21.52 -5.78 15.58
CA GLU A 81 -21.64 -7.24 15.46
C GLU A 81 -20.30 -7.95 15.76
N ASP A 82 -19.18 -7.43 15.25
CA ASP A 82 -17.85 -7.99 15.53
C ASP A 82 -17.50 -7.93 17.02
N LEU A 83 -17.88 -6.84 17.70
CA LEU A 83 -17.64 -6.65 19.12
C LEU A 83 -18.41 -7.62 20.01
N LYS A 84 -19.59 -8.11 19.59
CA LYS A 84 -20.38 -9.08 20.38
C LYS A 84 -19.65 -10.40 20.63
N ALA A 85 -18.67 -10.74 19.79
CA ALA A 85 -17.86 -11.94 19.95
C ALA A 85 -16.81 -11.83 21.08
N ILE A 86 -16.57 -10.61 21.60
CA ILE A 86 -15.57 -10.33 22.63
C ILE A 86 -16.24 -9.72 23.86
N LYS A 87 -15.81 -10.12 25.05
CA LYS A 87 -16.27 -9.55 26.33
C LYS A 87 -15.06 -9.10 27.12
N PHE A 88 -14.94 -7.80 27.32
CA PHE A 88 -13.83 -7.22 28.06
C PHE A 88 -14.15 -7.09 29.55
N SER A 89 -13.17 -7.35 30.40
CA SER A 89 -13.19 -7.08 31.83
C SER A 89 -12.23 -5.95 32.17
N GLU A 90 -12.68 -4.95 32.92
CA GLU A 90 -11.84 -3.84 33.38
C GLU A 90 -10.74 -4.30 34.36
N SER A 91 -10.95 -5.43 35.04
CA SER A 91 -10.03 -5.96 36.06
C SER A 91 -9.16 -7.12 35.56
N ASP A 92 -9.34 -7.59 34.32
CA ASP A 92 -8.58 -8.74 33.77
C ASP A 92 -7.98 -8.44 32.40
N TYR A 93 -6.89 -7.67 32.40
CA TYR A 93 -6.18 -7.35 31.17
C TYR A 93 -5.61 -8.58 30.46
N PHE A 94 -5.09 -9.56 31.21
CA PHE A 94 -4.48 -10.75 30.61
C PHE A 94 -5.53 -11.63 29.92
N GLY A 95 -6.69 -11.84 30.55
CA GLY A 95 -7.83 -12.53 29.95
C GLY A 95 -8.33 -11.82 28.69
N ASN A 96 -8.43 -10.49 28.71
CA ASN A 96 -8.77 -9.69 27.52
C ASN A 96 -7.81 -9.96 26.36
N VAL A 97 -6.50 -9.94 26.61
CA VAL A 97 -5.47 -10.20 25.58
C VAL A 97 -5.62 -11.61 25.00
N LEU A 98 -5.76 -12.63 25.84
CA LEU A 98 -5.91 -14.01 25.38
C LEU A 98 -7.18 -14.20 24.54
N GLN A 99 -8.30 -13.63 24.99
CA GLN A 99 -9.56 -13.71 24.25
C GLN A 99 -9.47 -13.02 22.89
N THR A 100 -8.90 -11.81 22.82
CA THR A 100 -8.70 -11.11 21.54
C THR A 100 -7.83 -11.93 20.59
N ARG A 101 -6.70 -12.48 21.07
CA ARG A 101 -5.81 -13.31 20.23
C ARG A 101 -6.53 -14.55 19.70
N LYS A 102 -7.34 -15.20 20.54
CA LYS A 102 -8.16 -16.34 20.13
C LYS A 102 -9.18 -15.94 19.06
N TYR A 103 -9.89 -14.83 19.26
CA TYR A 103 -10.87 -14.32 18.29
C TYR A 103 -10.23 -14.02 16.93
N LEU A 104 -9.12 -13.27 16.90
CA LEU A 104 -8.42 -12.95 15.66
C LEU A 104 -7.99 -14.21 14.90
N ALA A 105 -7.40 -15.18 15.59
CA ALA A 105 -7.01 -16.45 14.98
C ALA A 105 -8.21 -17.24 14.44
N GLN A 106 -9.36 -17.19 15.12
CA GLN A 106 -10.59 -17.84 14.66
C GLN A 106 -11.22 -17.13 13.45
N SER A 107 -11.19 -15.81 13.42
CA SER A 107 -11.70 -14.99 12.32
C SER A 107 -10.91 -15.21 11.02
N ASP A 108 -9.61 -15.53 11.10
CA ASP A 108 -8.82 -15.87 9.91
C ASP A 108 -9.32 -17.16 9.22
N PHE A 109 -9.77 -18.17 10.00
CA PHE A 109 -10.29 -19.41 9.43
C PHE A 109 -11.61 -19.23 8.66
N PHE A 110 -12.39 -18.20 8.98
CA PHE A 110 -13.63 -17.87 8.27
C PHE A 110 -13.40 -17.57 6.78
N TRP A 111 -12.20 -17.09 6.43
CA TRP A 111 -11.85 -16.71 5.06
C TRP A 111 -11.45 -17.89 4.16
N LEU A 112 -11.13 -19.06 4.71
CA LEU A 112 -10.53 -20.18 3.97
C LEU A 112 -11.34 -20.65 2.75
N ARG A 113 -12.66 -20.50 2.77
CA ARG A 113 -13.57 -20.93 1.69
C ARG A 113 -14.34 -19.77 1.06
N LYS A 114 -13.85 -18.55 1.25
CA LYS A 114 -14.47 -17.33 0.72
C LYS A 114 -13.63 -16.77 -0.41
N ALA A 115 -14.30 -16.15 -1.37
CA ALA A 115 -13.61 -15.36 -2.37
C ALA A 115 -12.99 -14.12 -1.70
N VAL A 116 -11.80 -13.73 -2.16
CA VAL A 116 -11.15 -12.51 -1.71
C VAL A 116 -11.96 -11.30 -2.23
N PRO A 117 -12.43 -10.40 -1.36
CA PRO A 117 -13.15 -9.22 -1.79
C PRO A 117 -12.16 -8.19 -2.39
N LYS A 118 -11.96 -8.24 -3.71
CA LYS A 118 -10.94 -7.43 -4.41
C LYS A 118 -11.18 -5.92 -4.39
N THR A 119 -12.39 -5.48 -4.04
CA THR A 119 -12.74 -4.06 -3.90
C THR A 119 -12.68 -3.59 -2.45
N GLU A 120 -12.61 -4.50 -1.47
CA GLU A 120 -12.49 -4.14 -0.07
C GLU A 120 -11.02 -3.98 0.32
N TRP A 121 -10.81 -3.32 1.46
CA TRP A 121 -9.49 -3.19 2.07
C TRP A 121 -9.60 -3.24 3.59
N PHE A 122 -8.58 -3.83 4.20
CA PHE A 122 -8.56 -4.16 5.62
C PHE A 122 -7.28 -3.60 6.22
N THR A 123 -7.18 -2.27 6.23
CA THR A 123 -6.06 -1.55 6.82
C THR A 123 -6.60 -0.63 7.89
N ASN A 124 -5.95 -0.64 9.06
CA ASN A 124 -6.32 0.21 10.17
C ASN A 124 -6.17 1.69 9.77
N PRO A 125 -7.25 2.51 9.83
CA PRO A 125 -7.21 3.92 9.44
C PRO A 125 -6.20 4.77 10.22
N THR A 126 -5.84 4.39 11.44
CA THR A 126 -4.88 5.14 12.29
C THR A 126 -3.42 4.96 11.90
N THR A 127 -3.13 4.02 11.00
CA THR A 127 -1.76 3.72 10.55
C THR A 127 -1.14 4.93 9.85
N VAL A 128 0.07 5.31 10.28
CA VAL A 128 0.95 6.26 9.56
C VAL A 128 1.90 5.44 8.69
N ASN A 129 1.40 5.02 7.53
CA ASN A 129 2.16 4.34 6.48
C ASN A 129 1.34 4.30 5.18
N ALA A 130 1.92 3.85 4.08
CA ALA A 130 1.21 3.49 2.86
C ALA A 130 1.55 2.04 2.44
N PHE A 131 0.74 1.46 1.56
CA PHE A 131 0.92 0.06 1.17
C PHE A 131 0.46 -0.27 -0.25
N TYR A 132 1.22 -1.12 -0.92
CA TYR A 132 0.82 -1.84 -2.12
C TYR A 132 0.54 -3.31 -1.83
N SER A 133 -0.55 -3.84 -2.38
CA SER A 133 -0.92 -5.25 -2.29
C SER A 133 -0.91 -5.90 -3.67
N ALA A 134 0.09 -6.74 -3.93
CA ALA A 134 0.25 -7.41 -5.21
C ALA A 134 -0.91 -8.33 -5.58
N SER A 135 -1.53 -9.00 -4.61
CA SER A 135 -2.63 -9.95 -4.83
C SER A 135 -3.99 -9.29 -5.11
N THR A 136 -4.12 -8.01 -4.79
CA THR A 136 -5.35 -7.23 -5.06
C THR A 136 -5.10 -6.08 -6.05
N ASN A 137 -3.85 -5.85 -6.44
CA ASN A 137 -3.42 -4.71 -7.25
C ASN A 137 -3.94 -3.39 -6.69
N GLN A 138 -3.80 -3.20 -5.37
CA GLN A 138 -4.29 -2.04 -4.64
C GLN A 138 -3.16 -1.23 -4.02
N ILE A 139 -3.28 0.10 -4.06
CA ILE A 139 -2.51 1.04 -3.23
C ILE A 139 -3.42 1.60 -2.13
N ARG A 140 -2.89 1.72 -0.90
CA ARG A 140 -3.67 2.01 0.30
C ARG A 140 -3.00 3.11 1.11
N PHE A 141 -3.74 4.19 1.36
CA PHE A 141 -3.32 5.35 2.14
C PHE A 141 -4.30 5.56 3.30
N PRO A 142 -4.04 4.98 4.49
CA PRO A 142 -4.88 5.16 5.67
C PRO A 142 -4.94 6.63 6.10
N ALA A 143 -6.00 7.01 6.80
CA ALA A 143 -6.23 8.38 7.27
C ALA A 143 -5.06 8.92 8.13
N GLY A 144 -4.37 8.04 8.87
CA GLY A 144 -3.20 8.36 9.66
C GLY A 144 -2.00 8.85 8.84
N GLU A 145 -1.88 8.47 7.57
CA GLU A 145 -0.83 9.00 6.68
C GLU A 145 -1.19 10.40 6.16
N LEU A 146 -2.47 10.76 6.16
CA LEU A 146 -3.01 11.99 5.56
C LEU A 146 -2.98 13.16 6.55
N GLN A 147 -1.78 13.38 7.09
CA GLN A 147 -1.44 14.47 8.00
C GLN A 147 0.02 14.91 7.79
N LYS A 148 0.43 15.96 8.51
CA LYS A 148 1.81 16.50 8.46
C LYS A 148 2.83 15.50 9.08
N PRO A 149 4.06 15.24 8.56
CA PRO A 149 4.87 15.81 7.46
C PRO A 149 4.53 15.35 6.00
N PHE A 150 3.49 14.54 5.79
CA PHE A 150 3.20 13.93 4.48
C PHE A 150 2.09 14.62 3.66
N PHE A 151 0.96 14.97 4.27
CA PHE A 151 -0.15 15.70 3.66
C PHE A 151 -0.41 17.10 4.27
N TRP A 152 -0.37 18.14 3.43
CA TRP A 152 -0.46 19.56 3.84
C TRP A 152 -1.88 20.13 3.70
N GLY A 153 -2.73 19.51 2.87
CA GLY A 153 -4.05 20.03 2.50
C GLY A 153 -4.02 20.96 1.28
N THR A 154 -5.20 21.43 0.90
CA THR A 154 -5.46 22.25 -0.29
C THR A 154 -5.00 23.71 -0.14
N GLU A 155 -4.79 24.17 1.09
CA GLU A 155 -4.32 25.54 1.38
C GLU A 155 -2.83 25.76 1.03
N TYR A 156 -2.08 24.70 0.75
CA TYR A 156 -0.65 24.76 0.48
C TYR A 156 -0.34 24.54 -1.01
N PRO A 157 0.78 25.09 -1.52
CA PRO A 157 1.17 24.89 -2.91
C PRO A 157 1.29 23.41 -3.28
N ARG A 158 0.79 23.05 -4.47
CA ARG A 158 0.84 21.66 -4.98
C ARG A 158 2.25 21.08 -5.03
N SER A 159 3.29 21.91 -5.12
CA SER A 159 4.69 21.46 -5.04
C SER A 159 5.01 20.72 -3.74
N LEU A 160 4.42 21.12 -2.61
CA LEU A 160 4.58 20.40 -1.34
C LEU A 160 3.82 19.07 -1.38
N SER A 161 2.61 19.05 -1.95
CA SER A 161 1.82 17.83 -2.10
C SER A 161 2.54 16.81 -2.97
N TYR A 162 3.07 17.21 -4.13
CA TYR A 162 3.82 16.32 -5.01
C TYR A 162 5.17 15.87 -4.39
N GLY A 163 5.86 16.75 -3.66
CA GLY A 163 7.14 16.44 -3.03
C GLY A 163 7.04 15.63 -1.73
N ALA A 164 5.86 15.55 -1.11
CA ALA A 164 5.60 14.77 0.09
C ALA A 164 4.72 13.55 -0.24
N ILE A 165 3.40 13.64 -0.05
CA ILE A 165 2.50 12.51 -0.30
C ILE A 165 2.53 12.01 -1.76
N GLY A 166 2.84 12.87 -2.73
CA GLY A 166 2.98 12.46 -4.12
C GLY A 166 4.15 11.50 -4.36
N VAL A 167 5.27 11.67 -3.65
CA VAL A 167 6.39 10.71 -3.71
C VAL A 167 5.94 9.36 -3.16
N ILE A 168 5.21 9.35 -2.03
CA ILE A 168 4.68 8.12 -1.43
C ILE A 168 3.69 7.44 -2.37
N VAL A 169 2.83 8.20 -3.07
CA VAL A 169 1.94 7.64 -4.09
C VAL A 169 2.73 6.99 -5.23
N GLY A 170 3.78 7.65 -5.72
CA GLY A 170 4.68 7.09 -6.74
C GLY A 170 5.38 5.82 -6.26
N HIS A 171 5.83 5.80 -5.01
CA HIS A 171 6.46 4.65 -4.36
C HIS A 171 5.52 3.44 -4.33
N GLU A 172 4.32 3.59 -3.78
CA GLU A 172 3.33 2.50 -3.72
C GLU A 172 2.89 2.03 -5.11
N PHE A 173 2.79 2.96 -6.07
CA PHE A 173 2.46 2.60 -7.45
C PHE A 173 3.57 1.75 -8.08
N THR A 174 4.83 2.10 -7.80
CA THR A 174 6.02 1.43 -8.35
C THR A 174 6.24 0.04 -7.76
N HIS A 175 5.80 -0.22 -6.53
CA HIS A 175 5.74 -1.59 -5.99
C HIS A 175 4.93 -2.56 -6.86
N GLY A 176 4.00 -2.08 -7.68
CA GLY A 176 3.34 -2.89 -8.70
C GLY A 176 4.27 -3.47 -9.78
N PHE A 177 5.47 -2.92 -9.91
CA PHE A 177 6.42 -3.20 -10.98
C PHE A 177 7.84 -3.48 -10.50
N ASP A 178 8.06 -3.53 -9.18
CA ASP A 178 9.34 -3.87 -8.57
C ASP A 178 9.73 -5.35 -8.79
N ASN A 179 10.83 -5.80 -8.15
CA ASN A 179 11.32 -7.18 -8.31
C ASN A 179 10.37 -8.28 -7.81
N ASN A 180 9.32 -7.93 -7.06
CA ASN A 180 8.26 -8.83 -6.60
C ASN A 180 6.93 -8.56 -7.32
N GLY A 181 6.41 -7.33 -7.25
CA GLY A 181 5.12 -6.96 -7.79
C GLY A 181 5.00 -7.18 -9.29
N ARG A 182 6.10 -7.07 -10.06
CA ARG A 182 6.09 -7.38 -11.50
C ARG A 182 5.62 -8.80 -11.82
N LYS A 183 5.71 -9.74 -10.88
CA LYS A 183 5.32 -11.14 -11.08
C LYS A 183 3.81 -11.36 -11.02
N TYR A 184 3.06 -10.34 -10.62
CA TYR A 184 1.62 -10.38 -10.49
C TYR A 184 0.96 -9.64 -11.65
N ASP A 185 -0.07 -10.23 -12.27
CA ASP A 185 -0.85 -9.60 -13.33
C ASP A 185 -1.74 -8.45 -12.80
N LYS A 186 -2.52 -7.83 -13.69
CA LYS A 186 -3.47 -6.75 -13.34
C LYS A 186 -4.57 -7.17 -12.36
N ASN A 187 -4.83 -8.46 -12.23
CA ASN A 187 -5.85 -9.03 -11.36
C ASN A 187 -5.26 -9.54 -10.04
N GLY A 188 -3.94 -9.42 -9.85
CA GLY A 188 -3.21 -9.90 -8.69
C GLY A 188 -2.91 -11.40 -8.67
N ASN A 189 -2.91 -12.06 -9.82
CA ASN A 189 -2.49 -13.45 -9.95
C ASN A 189 -0.98 -13.52 -10.20
N LEU A 190 -0.29 -14.46 -9.56
CA LEU A 190 1.11 -14.75 -9.86
C LEU A 190 1.20 -15.40 -11.26
N ASP A 191 1.61 -14.62 -12.25
CA ASP A 191 1.61 -14.99 -13.67
C ASP A 191 2.85 -14.38 -14.37
N PRO A 192 3.69 -15.17 -15.06
CA PRO A 192 4.81 -14.64 -15.83
C PRO A 192 4.29 -13.93 -17.09
N TRP A 193 3.93 -12.65 -16.96
CA TRP A 193 3.31 -11.88 -18.04
C TRP A 193 4.31 -11.09 -18.91
N TRP A 194 5.60 -11.06 -18.55
CA TRP A 194 6.67 -10.39 -19.29
C TRP A 194 7.29 -11.32 -20.33
N SER A 195 7.83 -10.76 -21.40
CA SER A 195 8.75 -11.53 -22.25
C SER A 195 10.07 -11.82 -21.52
N THR A 196 10.78 -12.86 -21.96
CA THR A 196 12.12 -13.18 -21.44
C THR A 196 13.08 -12.00 -21.59
N ASP A 197 13.09 -11.36 -22.76
CA ASP A 197 13.97 -10.22 -23.06
C ASP A 197 13.73 -9.03 -22.12
N SER A 198 12.46 -8.68 -21.87
CA SER A 198 12.11 -7.61 -20.93
C SER A 198 12.48 -7.97 -19.49
N GLU A 199 12.33 -9.24 -19.10
CA GLU A 199 12.72 -9.70 -17.78
C GLU A 199 14.25 -9.66 -17.57
N GLU A 200 15.04 -10.06 -18.57
CA GLU A 200 16.51 -9.99 -18.50
C GLU A 200 17.00 -8.55 -18.41
N LYS A 201 16.47 -7.64 -19.24
CA LYS A 201 16.79 -6.21 -19.18
C LYS A 201 16.41 -5.57 -17.84
N PHE A 202 15.31 -5.99 -17.22
CA PHE A 202 14.95 -5.55 -15.87
C PHE A 202 15.98 -5.99 -14.83
N LYS A 203 16.41 -7.26 -14.88
CA LYS A 203 17.46 -7.78 -13.99
C LYS A 203 18.78 -7.03 -14.19
N GLU A 204 19.13 -6.70 -15.43
CA GLU A 204 20.31 -5.91 -15.74
C GLU A 204 20.23 -4.49 -15.15
N LYS A 205 19.12 -3.78 -15.36
CA LYS A 205 18.93 -2.42 -14.84
C LYS A 205 18.92 -2.37 -13.32
N THR A 206 18.20 -3.30 -12.67
CA THR A 206 18.11 -3.36 -11.20
C THR A 206 19.44 -3.75 -10.55
N LYS A 207 20.36 -4.39 -11.27
CA LYS A 207 21.74 -4.63 -10.79
C LYS A 207 22.48 -3.33 -10.48
N CYS A 208 22.19 -2.23 -11.21
CA CYS A 208 22.77 -0.91 -10.93
C CYS A 208 22.41 -0.45 -9.52
N MET A 209 21.13 -0.50 -9.16
CA MET A 209 20.64 -0.15 -7.82
C MET A 209 21.19 -1.09 -6.73
N VAL A 210 21.26 -2.40 -7.00
CA VAL A 210 21.90 -3.34 -6.06
C VAL A 210 23.34 -2.93 -5.77
N ASN A 211 24.12 -2.60 -6.79
CA ASN A 211 25.51 -2.19 -6.64
C ASN A 211 25.62 -0.84 -5.91
N GLN A 212 24.81 0.14 -6.30
CA GLN A 212 24.76 1.47 -5.67
C GLN A 212 24.51 1.35 -4.17
N TYR A 213 23.42 0.69 -3.78
CA TYR A 213 23.04 0.60 -2.37
C TYR A 213 23.98 -0.30 -1.57
N SER A 214 24.58 -1.33 -2.19
CA SER A 214 25.59 -2.15 -1.51
C SER A 214 26.87 -1.38 -1.15
N ASN A 215 27.16 -0.29 -1.84
CA ASN A 215 28.31 0.57 -1.56
C ASN A 215 28.07 1.54 -0.40
N TYR A 216 26.84 1.68 0.10
CA TYR A 216 26.56 2.55 1.24
C TYR A 216 26.95 1.88 2.56
N TYR A 217 27.93 2.47 3.25
CA TYR A 217 28.33 2.05 4.59
C TYR A 217 27.52 2.77 5.66
N TRP A 218 26.76 2.03 6.46
CA TRP A 218 25.98 2.61 7.55
C TRP A 218 26.76 2.57 8.86
N ARG A 219 27.39 3.70 9.20
CA ARG A 219 28.25 3.83 10.40
C ARG A 219 27.60 3.34 11.70
N LYS A 220 26.31 3.63 11.92
CA LYS A 220 25.61 3.21 13.15
C LYS A 220 25.41 1.69 13.24
N ALA A 221 25.25 1.02 12.10
CA ALA A 221 25.10 -0.43 12.04
C ALA A 221 26.45 -1.16 11.90
N GLY A 222 27.53 -0.44 11.61
CA GLY A 222 28.87 -0.99 11.41
C GLY A 222 29.01 -1.83 10.13
N LEU A 223 28.05 -1.77 9.22
CA LEU A 223 27.97 -2.63 8.04
C LEU A 223 27.44 -1.90 6.81
N ASN A 224 27.77 -2.42 5.62
CA ASN A 224 27.20 -1.96 4.36
C ASN A 224 25.72 -2.36 4.24
N VAL A 225 24.92 -1.49 3.64
CA VAL A 225 23.54 -1.80 3.26
C VAL A 225 23.54 -3.02 2.34
N LYS A 226 22.57 -3.91 2.52
CA LYS A 226 22.42 -5.09 1.67
C LYS A 226 21.55 -4.73 0.47
N GLY A 227 22.14 -4.18 -0.59
CA GLY A 227 21.39 -3.64 -1.75
C GLY A 227 20.42 -4.64 -2.39
N LYS A 228 20.76 -5.95 -2.41
CA LYS A 228 19.83 -6.99 -2.87
C LYS A 228 18.61 -7.17 -1.96
N ARG A 229 18.76 -6.96 -0.65
CA ARG A 229 17.69 -7.07 0.34
C ARG A 229 16.75 -5.86 0.31
N THR A 230 17.26 -4.67 0.03
CA THR A 230 16.47 -3.43 -0.03
C THR A 230 15.96 -3.10 -1.44
N LEU A 231 16.25 -3.95 -2.44
CA LEU A 231 16.03 -3.64 -3.85
C LEU A 231 14.59 -3.22 -4.20
N GLY A 232 13.58 -3.84 -3.59
CA GLY A 232 12.18 -3.49 -3.87
C GLY A 232 11.87 -2.05 -3.51
N GLU A 233 12.19 -1.68 -2.26
CA GLU A 233 12.07 -0.32 -1.74
C GLU A 233 12.92 0.66 -2.55
N ASN A 234 14.17 0.31 -2.88
CA ASN A 234 15.05 1.18 -3.67
C ASN A 234 14.58 1.39 -5.13
N ILE A 235 13.74 0.49 -5.67
CA ILE A 235 13.14 0.67 -7.01
C ILE A 235 11.92 1.58 -6.90
N ALA A 236 11.19 1.52 -5.78
CA ALA A 236 10.00 2.31 -5.52
C ALA A 236 10.34 3.76 -5.15
N ASP A 237 11.44 3.98 -4.42
CA ASP A 237 12.06 5.29 -4.18
C ASP A 237 12.69 5.91 -5.44
#